data_AF-A0A9D0HNT5-F1
#
_entry.id   AF-A0A9D0HNT5-F1
#
_cell.length_a   1.000
_cell.length_b   1.000
_cell.length_c   1.000
_cell.angle_alpha   90.00
_cell.angle_beta   90.00
_cell.angle_gamma   90.00
#
_symmetry.space_group_name_H-M   'P 1'
#
loop_
_entity.id
_entity.type
_entity.pdbx_description
1 polymer ?
#
loop_
_entity_poly.entity_id
_entity_poly.type
_entity_poly.pdbx_seq_one_letter_code
_entity_poly.pdbx_strand_id
1 'polypeptide(L)' 'EIAYIAKEVLRHRIILSYEAQAEGISQDMIIEKVLAAVPIP' A
#
# COMPACT_ATOMS: atom_id res chain seq x y z
N GLU A 1 -8.04 -10.74 -10.84
CA GLU A 1 -9.12 -10.31 -9.93
C GLU A 1 -8.64 -9.92 -8.53
N ILE A 2 -7.74 -10.68 -7.88
CA ILE A 2 -7.23 -10.38 -6.53
C ILE A 2 -6.57 -8.99 -6.41
N ALA A 3 -5.79 -8.58 -7.42
CA ALA A 3 -5.15 -7.27 -7.43
C ALA A 3 -6.14 -6.09 -7.36
N TYR A 4 -7.37 -6.27 -7.85
CA TYR A 4 -8.41 -5.23 -7.83
C TYR A 4 -8.94 -4.95 -6.42
N ILE A 5 -8.95 -5.96 -5.54
CA ILE A 5 -9.41 -5.81 -4.15
C ILE A 5 -8.27 -5.51 -3.17
N ALA A 6 -7.01 -5.68 -3.59
CA ALA A 6 -5.85 -5.56 -2.72
C ALA A 6 -5.71 -4.18 -2.08
N LYS A 7 -5.97 -3.10 -2.84
CA LYS A 7 -5.92 -1.72 -2.32
C LYS A 7 -6.91 -1.52 -1.16
N GLU A 8 -8.16 -1.91 -1.35
CA GLU A 8 -9.21 -1.75 -0.33
C GLU A 8 -8.87 -2.51 0.96
N VAL A 9 -8.38 -3.74 0.85
CA VAL A 9 -8.05 -4.55 2.04
C VAL A 9 -6.83 -4.00 2.78
N LEU A 10 -5.78 -3.63 2.05
CA LEU A 10 -4.50 -3.26 2.66
C LEU A 10 -4.49 -1.86 3.29
N ARG A 11 -5.33 -0.92 2.81
CA ARG A 11 -5.44 0.43 3.42
C ARG A 11 -5.80 0.38 4.91
N HIS A 12 -6.59 -0.60 5.33
CA HIS A 12 -6.97 -0.73 6.73
C HIS A 12 -5.98 -1.56 7.56
N ARG A 13 -4.94 -2.12 6.93
CA ARG A 13 -4.00 -3.06 7.58
C ARG A 13 -2.55 -2.59 7.62
N ILE A 14 -2.22 -1.51 6.94
CA ILE A 14 -0.88 -0.92 6.96
C ILE A 14 -0.88 0.22 7.97
N ILE A 15 0.04 0.18 8.94
CA ILE A 15 0.24 1.26 9.89
C ILE A 15 1.51 2.00 9.48
N LEU A 16 1.42 3.32 9.34
CA LEU A 16 2.56 4.17 9.00
C LEU A 16 3.39 4.47 10.27
N SER A 17 4.71 4.58 10.10
CA SER A 17 5.55 5.13 11.16
C SER A 17 5.32 6.65 11.28
N TYR A 18 5.73 7.21 12.41
CA TYR A 18 5.63 8.65 12.65
C TYR A 18 6.43 9.44 11.61
N GLU A 19 7.63 8.97 11.27
CA GLU A 19 8.51 9.57 10.27
C GLU A 19 7.85 9.55 8.89
N ALA A 20 7.25 8.42 8.51
CA ALA A 20 6.55 8.30 7.25
C ALA A 20 5.35 9.28 7.15
N GLN A 21 4.61 9.46 8.25
CA GLN A 21 3.54 10.46 8.32
C GLN A 21 4.09 11.89 8.20
N ALA A 22 5.20 12.20 8.87
CA ALA A 22 5.86 13.51 8.82
C ALA A 22 6.39 13.85 7.41
N GLU A 23 6.82 12.83 6.66
CA GLU A 23 7.24 12.95 5.26
C GLU A 23 6.07 12.99 4.25
N GLY A 24 4.82 12.91 4.73
CA GLY A 24 3.63 12.93 3.87
C GLY A 24 3.43 11.64 3.06
N ILE A 25 4.03 10.52 3.49
CA ILE A 25 3.83 9.22 2.85
C ILE A 25 2.41 8.74 3.13
N SER A 26 1.73 8.26 2.09
CA SER A 26 0.40 7.64 2.21
C SER A 26 0.46 6.11 2.09
N GLN A 27 -0.55 5.44 2.64
CA GLN A 27 -0.69 3.99 2.52
C GLN A 27 -0.85 3.57 1.04
N ASP A 28 -1.56 4.36 0.23
CA ASP A 28 -1.73 4.09 -1.21
C ASP A 28 -0.39 4.06 -1.95
N MET A 29 0.52 5.00 -1.66
CA MET A 29 1.85 5.02 -2.26
C MET A 29 2.65 3.76 -1.96
N ILE A 30 2.53 3.23 -0.74
CA ILE A 30 3.20 1.98 -0.35
C ILE A 30 2.55 0.78 -1.06
N ILE A 31 1.21 0.70 -1.06
CA ILE A 31 0.48 -0.40 -1.68
C ILE A 31 0.79 -0.48 -3.18
N GLU A 32 0.84 0.65 -3.89
CA GLU A 32 1.20 0.69 -5.30
C GLU A 32 2.61 0.17 -5.56
N LYS A 33 3.59 0.59 -4.76
CA LYS A 33 4.97 0.07 -4.87
C LYS A 33 5.04 -1.43 -4.65
N VAL A 34 4.32 -1.95 -3.65
CA VAL A 34 4.27 -3.40 -3.36
C VAL A 34 3.64 -4.16 -4.53
N LEU A 35 2.50 -3.69 -5.04
CA LEU A 35 1.81 -4.34 -6.16
C LEU A 35 2.63 -4.29 -7.46
N ALA A 36 3.42 -3.23 -7.67
CA ALA A 36 4.33 -3.14 -8.81
C ALA A 36 5.56 -4.06 -8.69
N ALA A 37 5.98 -4.36 -7.46
CA ALA A 37 7.14 -5.22 -7.19
C ALA A 37 6.82 -6.72 -7.25
N VAL A 38 5.55 -7.10 -7.10
CA VAL A 38 5.11 -8.49 -7.14
C VAL A 38 4.53 -8.80 -8.52
N PRO A 39 5.05 -9.82 -9.25
CA PRO A 39 4.45 -10.23 -10.51
C PRO A 39 3.03 -10.75 -10.26
N ILE A 40 2.06 -10.13 -10.93
CA ILE A 40 0.65 -10.51 -10.84
C ILE A 40 0.38 -11.55 -11.94
N PRO A 41 -0.05 -12.78 -11.59
CA PRO A 41 -0.43 -13.80 -12.57
C PRO A 41 -1.76 -13.50 -13.26
#